data_AF-A0A1Y1UZ53-F1
#
_entry.id   AF-A0A1Y1UZ53-F1
#
_cell.length_a   1.000
_cell.length_b   1.000
_cell.length_c   1.000
_cell.angle_alpha   90.00
_cell.angle_beta   90.00
_cell.angle_gamma   90.00
#
_symmetry.space_group_name_H-M   'P 1'
#
loop_
_entity.id
_entity.type
_entity.pdbx_description
1 polymer ?
#
loop_
_entity_poly.entity_id
_entity_poly.type
_entity_poly.pdbx_seq_one_letter_code
_entity_poly.pdbx_strand_id
1 'polypeptide(L)'
;MARGETIKITTISIIFLILLVQVKDLKGFELIFSQTLFLFEFIFKFLKFRHFKTQVELIYDEIYNIFILSPPKEENIFIARILDCTMNYECLKYFCKISLSSRIFEKYNPTLSKEWDIIYHKKIETLTN
;
A
#
# COMPACT_ATOMS: atom_id res chain seq x y z
N MET A 1 13.68 -3.91 4.34
CA MET A 1 13.57 -2.49 3.94
C MET A 1 12.69 -1.68 4.90
N ALA A 2 11.46 -2.11 5.21
CA ALA A 2 10.53 -1.39 6.10
C ALA A 2 11.03 -1.14 7.54
N ARG A 3 11.72 -2.11 8.17
CA ARG A 3 12.10 -2.05 9.60
C ARG A 3 13.10 -0.91 9.93
N GLY A 4 14.00 -0.61 9.00
CA GLY A 4 15.00 0.45 9.18
C GLY A 4 14.40 1.85 9.06
N GLU A 5 13.36 2.02 8.24
CA GLU A 5 12.63 3.29 8.14
C GLU A 5 11.75 3.52 9.35
N THR A 6 11.12 2.47 9.90
CA THR A 6 10.31 2.58 11.12
C THR A 6 11.15 3.05 12.30
N ILE A 7 12.35 2.49 12.49
CA ILE A 7 13.26 2.90 13.58
C ILE A 7 13.65 4.38 13.44
N LYS A 8 13.98 4.84 12.22
CA LYS A 8 14.33 6.25 11.99
C LYS A 8 13.18 7.20 12.34
N ILE A 9 11.97 6.86 11.92
CA ILE A 9 10.76 7.67 12.17
C ILE A 9 10.47 7.73 13.68
N THR A 10 10.57 6.60 14.37
CA THR A 10 10.35 6.53 15.82
C THR A 10 11.41 7.34 16.58
N THR A 11 12.69 7.24 16.21
CA THR A 11 13.77 8.00 16.84
C THR A 11 13.58 9.51 16.67
N ILE A 12 13.24 9.97 15.45
CA ILE A 12 12.97 11.39 15.18
C ILE A 12 11.78 11.90 16.00
N SER A 13 10.72 11.09 16.11
CA SER A 13 9.51 11.44 16.87
C SER A 13 9.78 11.59 18.38
N ILE A 14 10.65 10.75 18.95
CA ILE A 14 11.04 10.82 20.38
C ILE A 14 11.90 12.06 20.65
N ILE A 15 12.88 12.35 19.79
CA ILE A 15 13.71 13.55 19.90
C ILE A 15 12.85 14.82 19.84
N PHE A 16 11.85 14.82 18.96
CA PHE A 16 10.90 15.92 18.83
C PHE A 16 10.10 16.17 20.11
N LEU A 17 9.58 15.11 20.75
CA LEU A 17 8.87 15.17 22.03
C LEU A 17 9.73 15.77 23.17
N ILE A 18 11.03 15.44 23.20
CA ILE A 18 11.97 15.95 24.21
C ILE A 18 12.20 17.46 24.03
N LEU A 19 12.38 17.93 22.79
CA LEU A 19 12.55 19.35 22.48
C LEU A 19 11.30 20.17 22.82
N LEU A 20 10.11 19.57 22.66
CA LEU A 20 8.81 20.16 22.97
C LEU A 20 8.67 20.56 24.45
N VAL A 21 9.22 19.75 25.36
CA VAL A 21 9.15 19.98 26.82
C VAL A 21 10.08 21.11 27.27
N GLN A 22 11.09 21.46 26.48
CA GLN A 22 12.14 22.41 26.89
C GLN A 22 11.87 23.87 26.50
N VAL A 23 10.85 24.17 25.69
CA VAL A 23 10.62 25.53 25.17
C VAL A 23 9.76 26.37 26.12
N LYS A 24 10.25 27.57 26.45
CA LYS A 24 9.54 28.56 27.28
C LYS A 24 9.18 29.88 26.56
N ASP A 25 9.69 30.11 25.35
CA ASP A 25 9.53 31.38 24.61
C ASP A 25 8.45 31.30 23.50
N LEU A 26 7.75 32.42 23.26
CA LEU A 26 6.72 32.58 22.20
C LEU A 26 7.25 32.29 20.77
N LYS A 27 8.50 32.65 20.46
CA LYS A 27 9.13 32.30 19.17
C LYS A 27 9.44 30.80 19.06
N GLY A 28 9.75 30.15 20.18
CA GLY A 28 9.91 28.70 20.23
C GLY A 28 8.57 27.96 20.08
N PHE A 29 7.47 28.58 20.51
CA PHE A 29 6.13 28.03 20.34
C PHE A 29 5.71 27.94 18.87
N GLU A 30 5.92 28.97 18.06
CA GLU A 30 5.66 28.94 16.61
C GLU A 30 6.49 27.87 15.88
N LEU A 31 7.76 27.73 16.26
CA LEU A 31 8.66 26.73 15.72
C LEU A 31 8.18 25.31 16.03
N ILE A 32 7.81 25.05 17.29
CA ILE A 32 7.26 23.75 17.73
C ILE A 32 5.93 23.46 17.03
N PHE A 33 5.07 24.46 16.89
CA PHE A 33 3.76 24.29 16.28
C PHE A 33 3.91 23.86 14.81
N SER A 34 4.77 24.55 14.05
CA SER A 34 5.09 24.18 12.66
C SER A 34 5.70 22.78 12.57
N GLN A 35 6.66 22.44 13.43
CA GLN A 35 7.28 21.12 13.44
C GLN A 35 6.29 20.00 13.82
N THR A 36 5.35 20.27 14.74
CA THR A 36 4.30 19.32 15.13
C THR A 36 3.34 19.08 13.98
N LEU A 37 2.91 20.13 13.29
CA LEU A 37 2.06 20.02 12.10
C LEU A 37 2.74 19.20 11.00
N PHE A 38 4.03 19.46 10.76
CA PHE A 38 4.80 18.70 9.77
C PHE A 38 4.93 17.22 10.15
N LEU A 39 5.19 16.92 11.43
CA LEU A 39 5.24 15.54 11.92
C LEU A 39 3.87 14.86 11.78
N PHE A 40 2.79 15.57 12.06
CA PHE A 40 1.43 15.08 11.89
C PHE A 40 1.18 14.70 10.44
N GLU A 41 1.45 15.59 9.47
CA GLU A 41 1.33 15.27 8.04
C GLU A 41 2.08 14.00 7.64
N PHE A 42 3.30 13.83 8.16
CA PHE A 42 4.10 12.64 7.92
C PHE A 42 3.45 11.38 8.51
N ILE A 43 2.94 11.44 9.74
CA ILE A 43 2.21 10.34 10.39
C ILE A 43 0.95 9.99 9.58
N PHE A 44 0.18 10.98 9.12
CA PHE A 44 -1.00 10.74 8.28
C PHE A 44 -0.64 10.05 6.97
N LYS A 45 0.44 10.47 6.32
CA LYS A 45 0.93 9.84 5.10
C LYS A 45 1.35 8.38 5.36
N PHE A 46 2.02 8.12 6.46
CA PHE A 46 2.38 6.75 6.87
C PHE A 46 1.14 5.88 7.13
N LEU A 47 0.14 6.42 7.82
CA LEU A 47 -1.11 5.71 8.10
C LEU A 47 -1.86 5.38 6.80
N LYS A 48 -1.96 6.34 5.86
CA LYS A 48 -2.52 6.11 4.51
C LYS A 48 -1.75 5.05 3.75
N PHE A 49 -0.43 5.06 3.81
CA PHE A 49 0.39 4.03 3.17
C PHE A 49 0.16 2.64 3.78
N ARG A 50 0.03 2.55 5.10
CA ARG A 50 -0.27 1.28 5.78
C ARG A 50 -1.65 0.76 5.39
N HIS A 51 -2.64 1.65 5.36
CA HIS A 51 -4.00 1.34 4.90
C HIS A 51 -4.01 0.87 3.45
N PHE A 52 -3.31 1.59 2.55
CA PHE A 52 -3.15 1.20 1.15
C PHE A 52 -2.58 -0.21 1.03
N LYS A 53 -1.51 -0.52 1.76
CA LYS A 53 -0.92 -1.85 1.73
C LYS A 53 -1.93 -2.93 2.08
N THR A 54 -2.65 -2.77 3.20
CA THR A 54 -3.65 -3.76 3.64
C THR A 54 -4.78 -3.92 2.61
N GLN A 55 -5.25 -2.83 2.01
CA GLN A 55 -6.32 -2.90 1.02
C GLN A 55 -5.84 -3.54 -0.29
N VAL A 56 -4.60 -3.30 -0.71
CA VAL A 56 -4.02 -3.98 -1.88
C VAL A 56 -3.88 -5.49 -1.64
N GLU A 57 -3.53 -5.91 -0.42
CA GLU A 57 -3.49 -7.34 -0.05
C GLU A 57 -4.89 -7.98 -0.17
N LEU A 58 -5.95 -7.29 0.24
CA LEU A 58 -7.33 -7.77 0.07
C LEU A 58 -7.75 -7.86 -1.41
N ILE A 59 -7.41 -6.85 -2.22
CA ILE A 59 -7.69 -6.87 -3.67
C ILE A 59 -6.93 -8.02 -4.33
N TYR A 60 -5.70 -8.30 -3.90
CA TYR A 60 -4.94 -9.45 -4.38
C TYR A 60 -5.67 -10.77 -4.07
N ASP A 61 -6.17 -10.95 -2.86
CA ASP A 61 -6.92 -12.15 -2.47
C ASP A 61 -8.20 -12.31 -3.30
N GLU A 62 -8.87 -11.20 -3.64
CA GLU A 62 -10.06 -11.20 -4.49
C GLU A 62 -9.73 -11.60 -5.93
N ILE A 63 -8.68 -11.01 -6.52
CA ILE A 63 -8.19 -11.38 -7.85
C ILE A 63 -7.77 -12.86 -7.86
N TYR A 64 -7.07 -13.32 -6.82
CA TYR A 64 -6.69 -14.72 -6.68
C TYR A 64 -7.91 -15.63 -6.64
N ASN A 65 -8.97 -15.24 -5.94
CA ASN A 65 -10.23 -15.99 -5.93
C ASN A 65 -10.88 -16.05 -7.32
N ILE A 66 -10.96 -14.90 -8.00
CA ILE A 66 -11.56 -14.77 -9.34
C ILE A 66 -10.82 -15.63 -10.39
N PHE A 67 -9.49 -15.67 -10.36
CA PHE A 67 -8.71 -16.36 -11.40
C PHE A 67 -8.33 -17.81 -11.06
N ILE A 68 -8.10 -18.13 -9.77
CA ILE A 68 -7.51 -19.40 -9.36
C ILE A 68 -8.47 -20.27 -8.56
N LEU A 69 -9.17 -19.69 -7.58
CA LEU A 69 -9.93 -20.49 -6.61
C LEU A 69 -11.32 -20.87 -7.12
N SER A 70 -12.07 -19.89 -7.63
CA SER A 70 -13.46 -20.06 -8.05
C SER A 70 -13.80 -19.13 -9.22
N PRO A 71 -13.31 -19.43 -10.44
CA PRO A 71 -13.62 -18.64 -11.60
C PRO A 71 -15.13 -18.67 -11.90
N PRO A 72 -15.79 -17.50 -12.04
CA PRO A 72 -17.16 -17.41 -12.52
C PRO A 72 -17.33 -18.14 -13.85
N LYS A 73 -18.40 -18.94 -13.96
CA LYS A 73 -18.73 -19.67 -15.19
C LYS A 73 -19.30 -18.76 -16.28
N GLU A 74 -19.92 -17.66 -15.88
CA GLU A 74 -20.49 -16.68 -16.79
C GLU A 74 -19.50 -15.57 -17.09
N GLU A 75 -19.23 -15.35 -18.38
CA GLU A 75 -18.26 -14.37 -18.87
C GLU A 75 -18.59 -12.93 -18.43
N ASN A 76 -19.87 -12.54 -18.48
CA ASN A 76 -20.32 -11.21 -18.05
C ASN A 76 -20.03 -10.96 -16.56
N ILE A 77 -20.25 -11.98 -15.70
CA ILE A 77 -19.97 -11.90 -14.27
C ILE A 77 -18.45 -11.84 -14.03
N PHE A 78 -17.68 -12.60 -14.80
CA PHE A 78 -16.23 -12.58 -14.74
C PHE A 78 -15.65 -11.20 -15.05
N ILE A 79 -16.05 -10.61 -16.19
CA ILE A 79 -15.62 -9.28 -16.61
C ILE A 79 -16.04 -8.21 -15.58
N ALA A 80 -17.29 -8.29 -15.08
CA ALA A 80 -17.78 -7.35 -14.08
C ALA A 80 -16.95 -7.37 -12.79
N ARG A 81 -16.56 -8.55 -12.30
CA ARG A 81 -15.71 -8.69 -11.11
C ARG A 81 -14.29 -8.17 -11.33
N ILE A 82 -13.70 -8.43 -12.49
CA ILE A 82 -12.37 -7.88 -12.83
C ILE A 82 -12.41 -6.36 -12.85
N LEU A 83 -13.48 -5.79 -13.44
CA LEU A 83 -13.65 -4.34 -13.52
C LEU A 83 -13.81 -3.73 -12.12
N ASP A 84 -14.58 -4.38 -11.25
CA ASP A 84 -14.78 -3.94 -9.86
C ASP A 84 -13.45 -3.94 -9.08
N CYS A 85 -12.67 -5.03 -9.12
CA CYS A 85 -11.35 -5.07 -8.49
C CYS A 85 -10.40 -3.99 -9.04
N THR A 86 -10.41 -3.78 -10.36
CA THR A 86 -9.58 -2.76 -11.01
C THR A 86 -9.98 -1.35 -10.57
N MET A 87 -11.28 -1.07 -10.52
CA MET A 87 -11.79 0.23 -10.09
C MET A 87 -11.47 0.48 -8.62
N ASN A 88 -11.68 -0.52 -7.76
CA ASN A 88 -11.34 -0.45 -6.33
C ASN A 88 -9.84 -0.13 -6.13
N TYR A 89 -8.96 -0.75 -6.92
CA TYR A 89 -7.54 -0.46 -6.88
C TYR A 89 -7.20 0.99 -7.29
N GLU A 90 -7.73 1.46 -8.42
CA GLU A 90 -7.44 2.82 -8.92
C GLU A 90 -8.04 3.90 -7.99
N CYS A 91 -9.25 3.69 -7.48
CA CYS A 91 -9.86 4.56 -6.48
C CYS A 91 -9.04 4.62 -5.19
N LEU A 92 -8.58 3.47 -4.68
CA LEU A 92 -7.75 3.38 -3.48
C LEU A 92 -6.41 4.10 -3.67
N LYS A 93 -5.74 3.89 -4.81
CA LYS A 93 -4.48 4.55 -5.18
C LYS A 93 -4.64 6.06 -5.21
N TYR A 94 -5.72 6.55 -5.82
CA TYR A 94 -6.06 7.98 -5.84
C TYR A 94 -6.34 8.53 -4.43
N PHE A 95 -7.17 7.84 -3.64
CA PHE A 95 -7.52 8.24 -2.29
C PHE A 95 -6.31 8.36 -1.36
N CYS A 96 -5.39 7.40 -1.43
CA CYS A 96 -4.16 7.39 -0.66
C CYS A 96 -3.09 8.36 -1.21
N LYS A 97 -3.33 8.99 -2.38
CA LYS A 97 -2.38 9.86 -3.09
C LYS A 97 -1.03 9.18 -3.32
N ILE A 98 -1.06 7.89 -3.65
CA ILE A 98 0.16 7.11 -3.88
C ILE A 98 0.51 7.17 -5.37
N SER A 99 1.65 7.78 -5.65
CA SER A 99 2.27 7.76 -6.97
C SER A 99 3.14 6.51 -7.08
N LEU A 100 2.77 5.58 -7.95
CA LEU A 100 3.62 4.45 -8.31
C LEU A 100 4.61 4.90 -9.39
N SER A 101 5.89 4.60 -9.17
CA SER A 101 6.91 4.88 -10.17
C SER A 101 6.90 3.82 -11.26
N SER A 102 6.81 4.25 -12.52
CA SER A 102 6.91 3.34 -13.68
C SER A 102 8.21 2.53 -13.66
N ARG A 103 9.31 3.13 -13.18
CA ARG A 103 10.60 2.44 -13.02
C ARG A 103 10.52 1.24 -12.07
N ILE A 104 9.77 1.36 -10.97
CA ILE A 104 9.57 0.25 -10.04
C ILE A 104 8.68 -0.80 -10.70
N PHE A 105 7.59 -0.38 -11.34
CA PHE A 105 6.70 -1.29 -12.06
C PHE A 105 7.47 -2.10 -13.12
N GLU A 106 8.20 -1.46 -14.02
CA GLU A 106 8.98 -2.11 -15.08
C GLU A 106 10.04 -3.06 -14.54
N LYS A 107 10.64 -2.75 -13.37
CA LYS A 107 11.62 -3.62 -12.73
C LYS A 107 11.00 -4.92 -12.20
N TYR A 108 9.81 -4.85 -11.61
CA TYR A 108 9.20 -5.99 -10.92
C TYR A 108 8.18 -6.74 -11.78
N ASN A 109 7.54 -6.08 -12.74
CA ASN A 109 6.48 -6.65 -13.57
C ASN A 109 6.92 -7.94 -14.28
N PRO A 110 8.08 -8.03 -14.96
CA PRO A 110 8.48 -9.26 -15.65
C PRO A 110 8.58 -10.48 -14.72
N THR A 111 9.14 -10.28 -13.53
CA THR A 111 9.29 -11.36 -12.54
C THR A 111 7.95 -11.75 -11.94
N LEU A 112 7.13 -10.78 -11.54
CA LEU A 112 5.84 -11.02 -10.89
C LEU A 112 4.82 -11.64 -11.86
N SER A 113 4.79 -11.20 -13.12
CA SER A 113 3.94 -11.83 -14.14
C SER A 113 4.32 -13.30 -14.34
N LYS A 114 5.62 -13.61 -14.39
CA LYS A 114 6.07 -15.00 -14.49
C LYS A 114 5.68 -15.84 -13.29
N GLU A 115 5.78 -15.30 -12.07
CA GLU A 115 5.32 -15.99 -10.86
C GLU A 115 3.82 -16.27 -10.91
N TRP A 116 3.03 -15.31 -11.39
CA TRP A 116 1.58 -15.47 -11.58
C TRP A 116 1.24 -16.54 -12.62
N ASP A 117 1.94 -16.56 -13.75
CA ASP A 117 1.74 -17.58 -14.78
C ASP A 117 2.02 -18.98 -14.21
N ILE A 118 3.08 -19.14 -13.42
CA ILE A 118 3.39 -20.42 -12.76
C ILE A 118 2.27 -20.85 -11.81
N ILE A 119 1.73 -19.92 -11.00
CA ILE A 119 0.62 -20.21 -10.09
C ILE A 119 -0.63 -20.65 -10.86
N TYR A 120 -0.94 -19.96 -11.96
CA TYR A 120 -2.08 -20.28 -12.82
C TYR A 120 -1.95 -21.66 -13.48
N HIS A 121 -0.81 -21.95 -14.12
CA HIS A 121 -0.58 -23.23 -14.79
C HIS A 121 -0.55 -24.40 -13.81
N LYS A 122 0.09 -24.24 -12.65
CA LYS A 122 0.10 -25.26 -11.59
C LYS A 122 -1.32 -25.63 -11.12
N LYS A 123 -2.23 -24.64 -11.05
CA LYS A 123 -3.63 -24.90 -10.69
C LYS A 123 -4.35 -25.69 -11.79
N ILE A 124 -4.11 -25.39 -13.06
CA ILE A 124 -4.69 -26.13 -14.19
C ILE A 124 -4.22 -27.59 -14.17
N GLU A 125 -2.93 -27.84 -14.00
CA GLU A 125 -2.36 -29.19 -13.95
C GLU A 125 -2.95 -30.06 -12.82
N THR A 126 -3.33 -29.44 -11.70
CA THR A 126 -3.98 -30.13 -10.56
C THR A 126 -5.49 -30.34 -10.74
N LEU A 127 -6.12 -29.66 -11.71
CA LEU A 127 -7.53 -29.90 -12.08
C LEU A 127 -7.66 -30.93 -13.21
N THR A 128 -6.60 -31.19 -13.97
CA THR A 128 -6.58 -32.12 -15.11
C THR A 128 -6.07 -33.53 -14.79
N ASN A 129 -5.48 -33.76 -13.61
CA ASN A 129 -5.12 -35.08 -13.07
C ASN A 129 -6.11 -35.52 -12.00
#